data_AF-A0A4D6FG27-F1
#
_entry.id   AF-A0A4D6FG27-F1
#
_cell.length_a   1.000
_cell.length_b   1.000
_cell.length_c   1.000
_cell.angle_alpha   90.00
_cell.angle_beta   90.00
_cell.angle_gamma   90.00
#
_symmetry.space_group_name_H-M   'P 1'
#
loop_
_entity.id
_entity.type
_entity.pdbx_description
1 polymer ?
#
loop_
_entity_poly.entity_id
_entity_poly.type
_entity_poly.pdbx_seq_one_letter_code
_entity_poly.pdbx_strand_id
1 'polypeptide(L)'
;NGFIVLEIQGEGQFNDAEIRQWLSNSFWSHPFTGVLVSPNRNRVKSGQIVDVRKFFKTTSDGTQLTIDHTIDNNGKRLRLALASAVEDAAIAEVELKLSLANQAFKLTSGSQGTVALTVAALWNASYTAD
;
A
#
# COMPACT_ATOMS: atom_id res chain seq x y z
N ASN A 1 -3.16 0.12 15.18
CA ASN A 1 -2.75 0.46 13.80
C ASN A 1 -2.49 -0.79 12.99
N GLY A 2 -3.39 -1.10 12.06
CA GLY A 2 -3.25 -2.25 11.16
C GLY A 2 -2.41 -1.94 9.91
N PHE A 3 -2.14 -2.99 9.12
CA PHE A 3 -1.39 -2.91 7.86
C PHE A 3 -2.02 -3.77 6.78
N ILE A 4 -1.89 -3.34 5.52
CA ILE A 4 -1.94 -4.25 4.38
C ILE A 4 -0.52 -4.71 4.10
N VAL A 5 -0.32 -6.02 3.98
CA VAL A 5 0.97 -6.66 3.76
C VAL A 5 0.96 -7.32 2.40
N LEU A 6 1.97 -7.00 1.60
CA LEU A 6 2.28 -7.69 0.35
C LEU A 6 3.63 -8.37 0.53
N GLU A 7 3.71 -9.66 0.26
CA GLU A 7 4.92 -10.43 0.44
C GLU A 7 5.26 -11.22 -0.82
N ILE A 8 6.48 -11.02 -1.30
CA ILE A 8 7.07 -11.70 -2.43
C ILE A 8 7.65 -13.03 -1.95
N GLN A 9 7.20 -14.11 -2.59
CA GLN A 9 7.77 -15.43 -2.49
C GLN A 9 8.71 -15.68 -3.69
N GLY A 10 9.78 -16.43 -3.47
CA GLY A 10 10.79 -16.73 -4.50
C GLY A 10 11.89 -15.66 -4.62
N GLU A 11 12.49 -15.53 -5.81
CA GLU A 11 13.76 -14.82 -6.05
C GLU A 11 13.61 -13.32 -6.40
N GLY A 12 12.52 -12.68 -5.99
CA GLY A 12 12.26 -11.25 -6.22
C GLY A 12 12.29 -10.40 -4.95
N GLN A 13 12.60 -9.12 -5.05
CA GLN A 13 12.46 -8.12 -3.98
C GLN A 13 11.68 -6.92 -4.51
N PHE A 14 11.03 -6.18 -3.62
CA PHE A 14 10.51 -4.86 -3.94
C PHE A 14 11.66 -3.91 -4.30
N ASN A 15 11.42 -3.07 -5.29
CA ASN A 15 12.28 -1.94 -5.59
C ASN A 15 11.80 -0.72 -4.80
N ASP A 16 12.57 -0.32 -3.78
CA ASP A 16 12.17 0.72 -2.83
C ASP A 16 11.82 2.05 -3.50
N ALA A 17 12.67 2.53 -4.42
CA ALA A 17 12.46 3.80 -5.10
C ALA A 17 11.17 3.79 -5.94
N GLU A 18 10.92 2.71 -6.67
CA GLU A 18 9.76 2.58 -7.55
C GLU A 18 8.47 2.35 -6.75
N ILE A 19 8.52 1.59 -5.65
CA ILE A 19 7.38 1.44 -4.74
C ILE A 19 7.03 2.78 -4.11
N ARG A 20 8.03 3.56 -3.67
CA ARG A 20 7.80 4.90 -3.13
C ARG A 20 7.14 5.81 -4.16
N GLN A 21 7.60 5.79 -5.41
CA GLN A 21 6.99 6.57 -6.50
C GLN A 21 5.55 6.13 -6.77
N TRP A 22 5.30 4.83 -6.88
CA TRP A 22 3.97 4.27 -7.12
C TRP A 22 2.96 4.59 -6.00
N LEU A 23 3.43 4.59 -4.74
CA LEU A 23 2.64 4.93 -3.56
C LEU A 23 2.52 6.44 -3.31
N SER A 24 3.08 7.27 -4.19
CA SER A 24 2.97 8.72 -4.12
C SER A 24 1.98 9.26 -5.14
N ASN A 25 1.35 10.39 -4.82
CA ASN A 25 0.68 11.19 -5.83
C ASN A 25 1.69 12.08 -6.57
N SER A 26 1.29 12.63 -7.72
CA SER A 26 2.19 13.47 -8.54
C SER A 26 2.39 14.88 -7.98
N PHE A 27 1.50 15.35 -7.12
CA PHE A 27 1.55 16.67 -6.48
C PHE A 27 0.57 16.75 -5.29
N TRP A 28 0.75 17.69 -4.36
CA TRP A 28 0.02 17.74 -3.08
C TRP A 28 -1.51 17.75 -3.17
N SER A 29 -2.08 18.21 -4.30
CA SER A 29 -3.53 18.24 -4.56
C SER A 29 -4.00 17.19 -5.58
N HIS A 30 -3.09 16.47 -6.21
CA HIS A 30 -3.42 15.47 -7.22
C HIS A 30 -3.84 14.14 -6.58
N PRO A 31 -4.75 13.39 -7.23
CA PRO A 31 -5.13 12.06 -6.75
C PRO A 31 -3.97 11.07 -6.85
N PHE A 32 -4.01 10.05 -6.00
CA PHE A 32 -3.21 8.84 -6.16
C PHE A 32 -3.72 8.07 -7.38
N THR A 33 -2.81 7.58 -8.21
CA THR A 33 -3.14 6.76 -9.38
C THR A 33 -2.90 5.27 -9.11
N GLY A 34 -1.89 4.95 -8.30
CA GLY A 34 -1.51 3.59 -7.93
C GLY A 34 -2.40 2.92 -6.88
N VAL A 35 -3.16 3.70 -6.09
CA VAL A 35 -4.02 3.20 -5.01
C VAL A 35 -5.39 3.84 -5.12
N LEU A 36 -6.42 3.01 -5.24
CA LEU A 36 -7.81 3.44 -5.18
C LEU A 36 -8.51 2.80 -3.99
N VAL A 37 -9.41 3.54 -3.36
CA VAL A 37 -10.18 3.06 -2.21
C VAL A 37 -11.66 3.33 -2.38
N SER A 38 -12.49 2.51 -1.75
CA SER A 38 -13.92 2.76 -1.64
C SER A 38 -14.40 2.61 -0.20
N PRO A 39 -14.92 3.67 0.45
CA PRO A 39 -15.38 3.65 1.83
C PRO A 39 -16.66 2.82 2.05
N ASN A 40 -17.31 2.38 0.97
CA ASN A 40 -18.45 1.46 1.02
C ASN A 40 -18.54 0.67 -0.29
N ARG A 41 -19.15 -0.51 -0.26
CA ARG A 41 -19.28 -1.42 -1.42
C ARG A 41 -19.93 -0.80 -2.67
N ASN A 42 -20.69 0.29 -2.52
CA ASN A 42 -21.51 0.88 -3.58
C ASN A 42 -20.90 2.14 -4.21
N ARG A 43 -19.77 2.63 -3.70
CA ARG A 43 -19.10 3.81 -4.24
C ARG A 43 -18.00 3.41 -5.23
N VAL A 44 -17.85 4.21 -6.27
CA VAL A 44 -16.74 4.06 -7.23
C VAL A 44 -15.42 4.24 -6.50
N LYS A 45 -14.48 3.33 -6.74
CA LYS A 45 -13.12 3.41 -6.19
C LYS A 45 -12.46 4.71 -6.62
N SER A 46 -11.84 5.40 -5.68
CA SER A 46 -11.33 6.74 -5.85
C SER A 46 -9.90 6.84 -5.31
N GLY A 47 -9.04 7.50 -6.08
CA GLY A 47 -7.68 7.87 -5.65
C GLY A 47 -7.62 9.28 -5.06
N GLN A 48 -8.77 9.95 -4.88
CA GLN A 48 -8.80 11.28 -4.28
C GLN A 48 -8.18 11.27 -2.89
N ILE A 49 -7.37 12.28 -2.58
CA ILE A 49 -6.60 12.36 -1.33
C ILE A 49 -7.51 12.21 -0.11
N VAL A 50 -8.68 12.86 -0.14
CA VAL A 50 -9.67 12.81 0.95
C VAL A 50 -10.23 11.41 1.19
N ASP A 51 -10.26 10.56 0.16
CA ASP A 51 -10.72 9.19 0.27
C ASP A 51 -9.56 8.29 0.72
N VAL A 52 -8.38 8.40 0.09
CA VAL A 52 -7.19 7.60 0.43
C VAL A 52 -6.76 7.82 1.88
N ARG A 53 -6.83 9.05 2.40
CA ARG A 53 -6.49 9.35 3.81
C ARG A 53 -7.45 8.78 4.85
N LYS A 54 -8.66 8.36 4.45
CA LYS A 54 -9.54 7.61 5.35
C LYS A 54 -9.03 6.18 5.57
N PHE A 55 -8.21 5.68 4.64
CA PHE A 55 -7.72 4.32 4.61
C PHE A 55 -6.27 4.19 5.07
N PHE A 56 -5.42 5.08 4.59
CA PHE A 56 -3.99 5.00 4.79
C PHE A 56 -3.44 6.22 5.49
N LYS A 57 -2.40 6.00 6.29
CA LYS A 57 -1.54 7.09 6.72
C LYS A 57 -0.77 7.61 5.51
N THR A 58 -0.55 8.92 5.46
CA THR A 58 0.24 9.56 4.41
C THR A 58 1.23 10.54 5.03
N THR A 59 2.45 10.56 4.51
CA THR A 59 3.46 11.58 4.81
C THR A 59 3.54 12.59 3.68
N SER A 60 3.91 13.83 3.99
CA SER A 60 4.19 14.85 2.97
C SER A 60 5.66 15.24 3.00
N ASP A 61 6.24 15.49 1.82
CA ASP A 61 7.56 16.12 1.66
C ASP A 61 7.46 17.61 1.26
N GLY A 62 6.27 18.20 1.35
CA GLY A 62 5.98 19.56 0.92
C GLY A 62 5.57 19.70 -0.55
N THR A 63 5.80 18.67 -1.38
CA THR A 63 5.45 18.68 -2.81
C THR A 63 4.40 17.63 -3.15
N GLN A 64 4.53 16.45 -2.57
CA GLN A 64 3.64 15.31 -2.78
C GLN A 64 3.22 14.67 -1.44
N LEU A 65 2.29 13.75 -1.54
CA LEU A 65 1.87 12.84 -0.49
C LEU A 65 2.28 11.43 -0.87
N THR A 66 2.81 10.71 0.10
CA THR A 66 3.19 9.30 -0.04
C THR A 66 2.43 8.50 1.00
N ILE A 67 1.85 7.36 0.61
CA ILE A 67 1.30 6.40 1.57
C ILE A 67 2.44 5.90 2.46
N ASP A 68 2.25 5.97 3.77
CA ASP A 68 3.24 5.52 4.74
C ASP A 68 3.43 4.00 4.60
N HIS A 69 4.67 3.60 4.34
CA HIS A 69 5.02 2.23 4.03
C HIS A 69 6.42 1.86 4.53
N THR A 70 6.62 0.57 4.75
CA THR A 70 7.94 0.00 5.03
C THR A 70 8.19 -1.19 4.13
N ILE A 71 9.40 -1.28 3.59
CA ILE A 71 9.91 -2.50 2.97
C ILE A 71 10.91 -3.15 3.94
N ASP A 72 10.69 -4.41 4.25
CA ASP A 72 11.52 -5.18 5.18
C ASP A 72 11.60 -6.65 4.75
N ASN A 73 12.02 -7.53 5.68
CA ASN A 73 12.25 -8.94 5.42
C ASN A 73 13.17 -9.14 4.21
N ASN A 74 14.31 -8.43 4.21
CA ASN A 74 15.26 -8.40 3.10
C ASN A 74 14.60 -8.03 1.76
N GLY A 75 13.75 -7.00 1.75
CA GLY A 75 13.08 -6.52 0.54
C GLY A 75 11.90 -7.38 0.08
N LYS A 76 11.51 -8.42 0.82
CA LYS A 76 10.43 -9.34 0.44
C LYS A 76 9.06 -8.89 0.90
N ARG A 77 8.98 -8.04 1.93
CA ARG A 77 7.70 -7.66 2.55
C ARG A 77 7.49 -6.15 2.48
N LEU A 78 6.38 -5.74 1.86
CA LEU A 78 5.88 -4.37 1.83
C LEU A 78 4.70 -4.26 2.79
N ARG A 79 4.76 -3.33 3.74
CA ARG A 79 3.66 -3.01 4.65
C ARG A 79 3.15 -1.61 4.35
N LEU A 80 1.84 -1.48 4.14
CA LEU A 80 1.15 -0.21 3.96
C LEU A 80 0.38 0.12 5.24
N ALA A 81 0.66 1.25 5.87
CA ALA A 81 0.08 1.60 7.17
C ALA A 81 -1.36 2.12 7.03
N LEU A 82 -2.29 1.49 7.77
CA LEU A 82 -3.69 1.92 7.80
C LEU A 82 -3.88 3.13 8.73
N ALA A 83 -4.80 4.02 8.34
CA ALA A 83 -5.31 5.10 9.19
C ALA A 83 -6.16 4.52 10.33
N SER A 84 -6.23 5.21 11.48
CA SER A 84 -7.02 4.76 12.63
C SER A 84 -8.52 4.69 12.32
N ALA A 85 -9.03 5.58 11.47
CA ALA A 85 -10.45 5.65 11.11
C ALA A 85 -10.95 4.47 10.26
N VAL A 86 -10.07 3.62 9.73
CA VAL A 86 -10.48 2.37 9.05
C VAL A 86 -11.19 1.43 10.02
N GLU A 87 -10.93 1.55 11.32
CA GLU A 87 -11.47 0.69 12.37
C GLU A 87 -13.01 0.75 12.45
N ASP A 88 -13.64 1.84 11.96
CA ASP A 88 -15.11 2.02 11.95
C ASP A 88 -15.78 1.76 10.58
N ALA A 89 -15.02 1.45 9.54
CA ALA A 89 -15.57 1.32 8.18
C ALA A 89 -16.14 -0.09 7.94
N ALA A 90 -17.47 -0.23 8.04
CA ALA A 90 -18.16 -1.52 7.98
C ALA A 90 -17.89 -2.35 6.70
N ILE A 91 -17.54 -1.73 5.57
CA ILE A 91 -17.16 -2.43 4.33
C ILE A 91 -16.25 -1.51 3.49
N ALA A 92 -14.95 -1.74 3.54
CA ALA A 92 -13.95 -0.90 2.89
C ALA A 92 -13.19 -1.71 1.83
N GLU A 93 -13.15 -1.25 0.58
CA GLU A 93 -12.39 -1.90 -0.49
C GLU A 93 -11.14 -1.09 -0.85
N VAL A 94 -10.03 -1.79 -1.06
CA VAL A 94 -8.76 -1.24 -1.53
C VAL A 94 -8.36 -1.94 -2.82
N GLU A 95 -7.99 -1.16 -3.83
CA GLU A 95 -7.40 -1.63 -5.07
C GLU A 95 -5.99 -1.09 -5.20
N LEU A 96 -5.02 -2.01 -5.28
CA LEU A 96 -3.61 -1.72 -5.51
C LEU A 96 -3.28 -1.97 -6.97
N LYS A 97 -3.07 -0.90 -7.74
CA LYS A 97 -2.80 -0.96 -9.18
C LYS A 97 -1.31 -1.19 -9.44
N LEU A 98 -0.83 -2.39 -9.15
CA LEU A 98 0.56 -2.78 -9.39
C LEU A 98 0.96 -2.71 -10.87
N SER A 99 -0.01 -2.76 -11.80
CA SER A 99 0.24 -2.55 -13.24
C SER A 99 0.75 -1.13 -13.57
N LEU A 100 0.59 -0.17 -12.66
CA LEU A 100 1.10 1.20 -12.80
C LEU A 100 2.43 1.39 -12.05
N ALA A 101 2.91 0.38 -11.34
CA ALA A 101 4.18 0.42 -10.62
C ALA A 101 5.31 0.01 -11.59
N ASN A 102 6.03 1.01 -12.11
CA ASN A 102 7.16 0.78 -13.01
C ASN A 102 8.26 0.00 -12.28
N GLN A 103 8.72 -1.13 -12.81
CA GLN A 103 9.82 -1.91 -12.20
C GLN A 103 9.69 -2.12 -10.68
N ALA A 104 8.46 -2.36 -10.20
CA ALA A 104 8.13 -2.55 -8.78
C ALA A 104 8.93 -3.68 -8.10
N PHE A 105 9.45 -4.59 -8.91
CA PHE A 105 10.19 -5.78 -8.49
C PHE A 105 11.57 -5.81 -9.15
N LYS A 106 12.58 -6.24 -8.38
CA LYS A 106 13.92 -6.58 -8.86
C LYS A 106 14.22 -8.04 -8.56
N LEU A 107 14.87 -8.75 -9.47
CA LEU A 107 15.33 -10.12 -9.24
C LEU A 107 16.65 -10.10 -8.46
N THR A 108 16.75 -10.98 -7.45
CA THR A 108 17.97 -11.10 -6.64
C THR A 108 18.92 -12.16 -7.17
N SER A 109 18.44 -13.15 -7.93
CA SER A 109 19.27 -14.15 -8.58
C SER A 109 18.57 -14.81 -9.79
N GLY A 110 19.35 -15.22 -10.79
CA GLY A 110 18.91 -16.02 -11.94
C GLY A 110 18.15 -15.25 -13.05
N SER A 111 18.24 -15.78 -14.28
CA SER A 111 17.52 -15.26 -15.46
C SER A 111 16.04 -15.70 -15.50
N GLN A 112 15.65 -16.67 -14.68
CA GLN A 112 14.29 -17.22 -14.60
C GLN A 112 14.02 -17.71 -13.17
N GLY A 113 13.20 -16.97 -12.42
CA GLY A 113 12.70 -17.38 -11.11
C GLY A 113 11.23 -17.03 -11.01
N THR A 114 10.40 -17.94 -10.49
CA THR A 114 8.98 -17.66 -10.24
C THR A 114 8.88 -16.65 -9.10
N VAL A 115 8.30 -15.49 -9.39
CA VAL A 115 7.89 -14.50 -8.38
C VAL A 115 6.41 -14.72 -8.10
N ALA A 116 6.06 -15.06 -6.87
CA ALA A 116 4.66 -15.13 -6.44
C ALA A 116 4.40 -14.04 -5.40
N LEU A 117 3.21 -13.44 -5.45
CA LEU A 117 2.79 -12.38 -4.52
C LEU A 117 1.67 -12.90 -3.64
N THR A 118 1.89 -12.79 -2.33
CA THR A 118 0.86 -13.03 -1.33
C THR A 118 0.40 -11.69 -0.75
N VAL A 119 -0.91 -11.53 -0.55
CA VAL A 119 -1.50 -10.32 0.02
C VAL A 119 -2.30 -10.72 1.26
N ALA A 120 -2.03 -10.05 2.37
CA ALA A 120 -2.75 -10.23 3.62
C ALA A 120 -3.08 -8.87 4.24
N ALA A 121 -4.14 -8.81 5.03
CA ALA A 121 -4.45 -7.66 5.88
C ALA A 121 -4.29 -8.10 7.34
N LEU A 122 -3.49 -7.38 8.11
CA LEU A 122 -3.27 -7.66 9.52
C LEU A 122 -3.84 -6.53 10.37
N TRP A 123 -4.82 -6.86 11.20
CA TRP A 123 -5.39 -5.96 12.18
C TRP A 123 -4.70 -6.19 13.53
N ASN A 124 -4.10 -5.14 14.08
CA ASN A 124 -3.58 -5.20 15.45
C ASN A 124 -4.72 -4.79 16.39
N ALA A 125 -5.54 -5.75 16.80
CA ALA A 125 -6.51 -5.56 17.87
C ALA A 125 -5.72 -5.25 19.15
N SER A 126 -5.78 -4.01 19.64
CA SER A 126 -5.27 -3.71 20.98
C SER A 126 -6.21 -4.37 21.99
N TYR A 127 -5.89 -5.59 22.41
CA TYR A 127 -6.47 -6.14 23.64
C TYR A 127 -5.93 -5.30 24.80
N THR A 128 -6.70 -4.32 25.23
CA THR A 128 -6.65 -3.92 26.64
C THR A 128 -7.44 -5.00 27.36
N ALA A 129 -6.74 -5.97 27.94
CA ALA A 129 -7.36 -6.79 28.97
C ALA A 129 -7.73 -5.81 30.09
N ASP A 130 -9.03 -5.65 30.33
CA ASP A 130 -9.56 -5.01 31.54
C ASP A 130 -9.15 -5.85 32.77
#